data_AF-A0AAV8X0P1-F1
#
_entry.id   AF-A0AAV8X0P1-F1
#
_cell.length_a   1.000
_cell.length_b   1.000
_cell.length_c   1.000
_cell.angle_alpha   90.00
_cell.angle_beta   90.00
_cell.angle_gamma   90.00
#
_symmetry.space_group_name_H-M   'P 1'
#
loop_
_entity.id
_entity.type
_entity.pdbx_description
1 polymer ?
#
loop_
_entity_poly.entity_id
_entity_poly.type
_entity_poly.pdbx_seq_one_letter_code
_entity_poly.pdbx_strand_id
1 'polypeptide(L)' 'MRVSDFYISAYVLADAGYDVWLSNMRGNTYSRGHKTLNPDRDQKYWDFSYVYYYLNLITMYYNLLKSEVDTYHCIL' A
#
# COMPACT_ATOMS: atom_id res chain seq x y z
N MET A 1 1.66 31.53 6.37
CA MET A 1 1.68 30.06 6.29
C MET A 1 2.62 29.59 7.39
N ARG A 2 2.11 28.91 8.42
CA ARG A 2 2.94 28.49 9.56
C ARG A 2 3.48 27.10 9.26
N VAL A 3 4.71 26.85 9.67
CA VAL A 3 5.44 25.58 9.44
C VAL A 3 4.75 24.37 10.13
N SER A 4 3.68 24.61 10.90
CA SER A 4 2.80 23.59 11.49
C SER A 4 1.90 22.86 10.47
N ASP A 5 1.76 23.39 9.25
CA ASP A 5 0.75 22.91 8.29
C ASP A 5 1.22 21.68 7.48
N PHE A 6 2.41 21.14 7.76
CA PHE A 6 3.02 20.03 6.99
C PHE A 6 2.68 18.62 7.49
N TYR A 7 1.99 18.48 8.63
CA TYR A 7 1.60 17.18 9.17
C TYR A 7 0.09 17.02 9.10
N ILE A 8 -0.38 16.34 8.05
CA ILE A 8 -1.77 15.90 7.95
C ILE A 8 -1.91 14.57 8.69
N SER A 9 -2.85 14.55 9.62
CA SER A 9 -3.21 13.36 10.40
C SER A 9 -4.38 12.64 9.75
N ALA A 10 -4.42 11.31 9.90
CA ALA A 10 -5.57 10.50 9.51
C ALA A 10 -6.88 11.02 10.14
N TYR A 11 -6.83 11.54 11.36
CA TYR A 11 -7.99 12.14 12.03
C TYR A 11 -8.48 13.41 11.32
N VAL A 12 -7.56 14.27 10.88
CA VAL A 12 -7.91 15.51 10.15
C VAL A 12 -8.55 15.18 8.80
N LEU A 13 -8.07 14.14 8.12
CA LEU A 13 -8.66 13.68 6.86
C LEU A 13 -10.05 13.08 7.07
N ALA A 14 -10.23 12.29 8.13
CA ALA A 14 -11.53 11.71 8.46
C ALA A 14 -12.58 12.79 8.79
N ASP A 15 -12.21 13.79 9.61
CA ASP A 15 -13.08 14.92 9.94
C ASP A 15 -13.44 15.77 8.72
N ALA A 16 -12.56 15.84 7.72
CA ALA A 16 -12.80 16.51 6.46
C ALA A 16 -13.67 15.69 5.47
N GLY A 17 -14.14 14.50 5.86
CA GLY A 17 -15.04 13.66 5.06
C GLY A 17 -14.36 12.78 4.03
N TYR A 18 -13.04 12.60 4.10
CA TYR A 18 -12.32 11.65 3.25
C TYR A 18 -12.49 10.21 3.77
N ASP A 19 -12.47 9.25 2.84
CA ASP A 19 -12.36 7.83 3.19
C ASP A 19 -10.89 7.48 3.47
N VAL A 20 -10.58 7.16 4.72
CA VAL A 20 -9.19 7.02 5.22
C VAL A 20 -8.84 5.55 5.40
N TRP A 21 -7.88 5.07 4.62
CA TRP A 21 -7.38 3.70 4.67
C TRP A 21 -5.95 3.66 5.23
N LEU A 22 -5.73 2.85 6.27
CA LEU A 22 -4.42 2.66 6.90
C LEU A 22 -3.88 1.26 6.61
N SER A 23 -2.90 1.18 5.71
CA SER A 23 -2.31 -0.09 5.31
C SER A 23 -1.35 -0.64 6.37
N ASN A 24 -1.46 -1.94 6.66
CA ASN A 24 -0.53 -2.65 7.54
C ASN A 24 0.42 -3.53 6.71
N MET A 25 1.72 -3.35 6.95
CA MET A 25 2.74 -4.15 6.29
C MET A 25 2.97 -5.47 7.03
N ARG A 26 3.36 -6.51 6.27
CA ARG A 26 3.72 -7.84 6.79
C ARG A 26 4.75 -7.73 7.92
N GLY A 27 4.56 -8.54 8.96
CA GLY A 27 5.52 -8.73 10.04
C GLY A 27 5.24 -7.89 11.29
N ASN A 28 4.35 -6.90 11.22
CA ASN A 28 3.91 -6.16 12.40
C ASN A 28 2.91 -6.97 13.24
N THR A 29 2.61 -6.50 14.45
CA THR A 29 1.70 -7.16 15.42
C THR A 29 0.36 -7.57 14.81
N TYR A 30 -0.18 -6.76 13.90
CA TYR A 30 -1.51 -6.94 13.30
C TYR A 30 -1.47 -7.67 11.95
N SER A 31 -0.29 -8.07 11.46
CA SER A 31 -0.12 -8.60 10.10
C SER A 31 0.97 -9.68 10.04
N ARG A 32 0.76 -10.74 10.83
CA ARG A 32 1.64 -11.94 10.86
C ARG A 32 1.08 -13.15 10.09
N GLY A 33 -0.04 -13.01 9.39
CA GLY A 33 -0.68 -14.11 8.66
C GLY A 33 0.01 -14.45 7.34
N HIS A 34 0.12 -15.74 7.02
CA HIS A 34 0.55 -16.23 5.70
C HIS A 34 -0.21 -17.51 5.34
N LYS A 35 -0.44 -17.75 4.04
CA LYS A 35 -1.15 -18.96 3.58
C LYS A 35 -0.37 -20.25 3.83
N THR A 36 0.96 -20.18 3.80
CA THR A 36 1.84 -21.36 3.78
C THR A 36 3.00 -21.32 4.77
N LEU A 37 3.32 -20.16 5.37
CA LEU A 37 4.52 -19.98 6.20
C LEU A 37 4.12 -19.53 7.60
N ASN A 38 4.79 -20.03 8.63
CA ASN A 38 4.58 -19.62 10.01
C ASN A 38 5.63 -18.57 10.40
N PRO A 39 5.22 -17.38 10.88
CA PRO A 39 6.14 -16.29 11.23
C PRO A 39 7.08 -16.60 12.40
N ASP A 40 6.77 -17.58 13.25
CA ASP A 40 7.56 -17.96 14.43
C ASP A 40 8.48 -19.15 14.17
N ARG A 41 8.25 -19.91 13.09
CA ARG A 41 8.98 -21.16 12.79
C ARG A 41 9.74 -21.11 11.47
N ASP A 42 9.22 -20.41 10.46
CA ASP A 42 9.77 -20.41 9.12
C ASP A 42 10.58 -19.13 8.89
N GLN A 43 11.92 -19.24 8.84
CA GLN A 43 12.79 -18.10 8.55
C GLN A 43 12.45 -17.43 7.20
N LYS A 44 11.98 -18.23 6.23
CA LYS A 44 11.52 -17.76 4.91
C LYS A 44 10.35 -16.78 4.99
N TYR A 45 9.56 -16.79 6.07
CA TYR A 45 8.49 -15.81 6.27
C TYR A 45 9.06 -14.37 6.28
N TRP A 46 10.27 -14.20 6.82
CA TRP A 46 10.96 -12.91 6.99
C TRP A 46 11.86 -12.53 5.80
N ASP A 47 11.95 -13.40 4.80
CA ASP A 47 12.76 -13.15 3.60
C ASP A 47 11.98 -12.27 2.60
N PHE A 48 11.82 -10.99 2.94
CA PHE A 48 11.23 -9.97 2.07
C PHE A 48 11.90 -8.62 2.25
N SER A 49 11.84 -7.77 1.21
CA SER A 49 12.34 -6.39 1.28
C SER A 49 11.26 -5.40 0.87
N TYR A 50 11.19 -4.29 1.61
CA TYR A 50 10.27 -3.19 1.33
C TYR A 50 10.51 -2.58 -0.06
N VAL A 51 11.76 -2.54 -0.53
CA VAL A 51 12.09 -2.02 -1.86
C VAL A 51 11.35 -2.81 -2.95
N TYR A 52 11.35 -4.14 -2.86
CA TYR A 52 10.60 -4.97 -3.81
C TYR A 52 9.09 -4.78 -3.68
N TYR A 53 8.55 -4.60 -2.47
CA TYR A 53 7.14 -4.27 -2.28
C TYR A 53 6.76 -2.98 -3.00
N TYR A 54 7.51 -1.90 -2.78
CA TYR A 54 7.21 -0.60 -3.39
C TYR A 54 7.36 -0.64 -4.91
N LEU A 55 8.40 -1.27 -5.44
CA LEU A 55 8.58 -1.43 -6.88
C LEU A 55 7.40 -2.20 -7.50
N ASN A 56 6.99 -3.32 -6.89
CA ASN A 56 5.85 -4.10 -7.38
C ASN A 56 4.53 -3.33 -7.31
N LEU A 57 4.31 -2.53 -6.27
CA LEU A 57 3.12 -1.68 -6.16
C LEU A 57 3.09 -0.59 -7.23
N ILE A 58 4.23 0.07 -7.49
CA ILE A 58 4.35 1.08 -8.55
C ILE A 58 4.10 0.43 -9.91
N THR A 59 4.69 -0.73 -10.18
CA THR A 59 4.47 -1.47 -11.43
C THR A 59 3.02 -1.90 -11.59
N MET A 60 2.38 -2.42 -10.54
CA MET A 60 0.96 -2.77 -10.56
C MET A 60 0.08 -1.55 -10.86
N TYR A 61 0.34 -0.42 -10.21
CA TYR A 61 -0.44 0.81 -10.41
C TYR A 61 -0.24 1.37 -11.83
N TYR A 62 1.00 1.38 -12.33
CA TYR A 62 1.29 1.75 -13.71
C TYR A 62 0.54 0.85 -14.71
N ASN A 63 0.52 -0.46 -14.47
CA ASN A 63 -0.21 -1.40 -15.33
C ASN A 63 -1.72 -1.19 -15.26
N LEU A 64 -2.27 -0.90 -14.08
CA LEU A 64 -3.70 -0.59 -13.90
C LEU A 64 -4.07 0.67 -14.67
N LEU A 65 -3.33 1.76 -14.48
CA LEU A 65 -3.56 3.02 -15.20
C LEU A 65 -3.38 2.86 -16.70
N LYS A 66 -2.37 2.09 -17.13
CA LYS A 66 -2.15 1.80 -18.54
C LYS A 66 -3.31 0.98 -19.13
N SER A 67 -3.85 0.01 -18.37
CA SER A 67 -5.03 -0.74 -18.81
C SER A 67 -6.26 0.15 -18.95
N GLU A 68 -6.46 1.13 -18.06
CA GLU A 68 -7.55 2.09 -18.19
C GLU A 68 -7.36 2.98 -19.43
N VAL A 69 -6.17 3.55 -19.64
CA VAL A 69 -5.87 4.40 -20.80
C VAL A 69 -5.99 3.64 -22.12
N ASP A 70 -5.46 2.42 -22.20
CA ASP A 70 -5.54 1.58 -23.40
C ASP A 70 -7.00 1.15 -23.68
N THR A 71 -7.85 1.03 -22.64
CA THR A 71 -9.29 0.79 -22.80
C THR A 71 -10.00 2.00 -23.42
N TYR A 72 -9.67 3.23 -23.01
CA TYR A 72 -10.24 4.43 -23.64
C TYR A 72 -9.79 4.62 -25.09
N HIS A 73 -8.62 4.13 -25.47
CA HIS A 73 -8.13 4.19 -26.86
C HIS A 73 -8.74 3.12 -27.78
N CYS A 74 -9.30 2.03 -27.23
CA CYS A 74 -10.00 0.99 -28.00
C CYS A 74 -11.50 1.26 -28.22
N ILE A 75 -12.06 2.30 -27.60
CA ILE A 75 -13.49 2.66 -27.69
C ILE A 75 -13.71 3.92 -28.56
N LEU A 76 -12.65 4.41 -29.23
CA LEU A 76 -12.71 5.49 -30.23
C LEU A 76 -12.24 5.01 -31.60
#